data_AF-A0A4S4B2B3-F1
#
_entry.id   AF-A0A4S4B2B3-F1
#
_cell.length_a   1.000
_cell.length_b   1.000
_cell.length_c   1.000
_cell.angle_alpha   90.00
_cell.angle_beta   90.00
_cell.angle_gamma   90.00
#
_symmetry.space_group_name_H-M   'P 1'
#
loop_
_entity.id
_entity.type
_entity.pdbx_description
1 polymer ?
#
loop_
_entity_poly.entity_id
_entity_poly.type
_entity_poly.pdbx_seq_one_letter_code
_entity_poly.pdbx_strand_id
1 'polypeptide(L)'
;MTLVILAPWVTYIYWFAIHPPGGSSLSTDTEIWGQFGDFIGGVLNPVVATGAFCLLAISVGIQKRELEATRDVMTKQSETLKQQAFESTFFSLLDQLKDSNHRLSELAERWPPSSEEFAGEPPPSSLANLQPEPVSQFIAVRQHLQMSRSRLNLMPVAVAQKNCDLHFPAVIKNGMNLLQILQFLDLRSPELDKDRLSFYLRLIRNQTDGPTLLLIAARALPGAPDYPTPEHRLGLKALLEKFAMLEEIGFKGNAAPFGYEGQVMAFYDSSAFGNNEGYRQFQEAQVRNSNSL
;
A
#
# COMPACT_ATOMS: atom_id res chain seq x y z
N MET A 1 49.17 -14.35 -35.73
CA MET A 1 49.55 -15.48 -34.86
C MET A 1 49.45 -16.83 -35.58
N THR A 2 48.35 -17.10 -36.28
CA THR A 2 48.18 -18.30 -37.16
C THR A 2 49.22 -18.40 -38.30
N LEU A 3 49.58 -17.28 -38.92
CA LEU A 3 50.60 -17.21 -40.00
C LEU A 3 52.01 -17.63 -39.56
N VAL A 4 52.39 -17.35 -38.30
CA VAL A 4 53.71 -17.71 -37.75
C VAL A 4 53.77 -19.19 -37.38
N ILE A 5 52.64 -19.76 -36.95
CA ILE A 5 52.55 -21.18 -36.61
C ILE A 5 52.56 -22.06 -37.86
N LEU A 6 51.92 -21.62 -38.96
CA LEU A 6 51.80 -22.40 -40.19
C LEU A 6 52.99 -22.25 -41.14
N ALA A 7 53.72 -21.13 -41.07
CA ALA A 7 54.85 -20.87 -41.97
C ALA A 7 55.93 -21.98 -41.97
N PRO A 8 56.41 -22.50 -40.82
CA PRO A 8 57.41 -23.57 -40.80
C PRO A 8 56.91 -24.86 -41.46
N TRP A 9 55.62 -25.19 -41.29
CA TRP A 9 55.01 -26.37 -41.90
C TRP A 9 54.90 -26.24 -43.41
N VAL A 10 54.44 -25.08 -43.90
CA VAL A 10 54.33 -24.80 -45.34
C VAL A 10 55.73 -24.78 -45.97
N THR A 11 56.71 -24.17 -45.31
CA THR A 11 58.10 -24.17 -45.79
C THR A 11 58.71 -25.58 -45.78
N TYR A 12 58.45 -26.39 -44.77
CA TYR A 12 58.91 -27.77 -44.67
C TYR A 12 58.26 -28.67 -45.73
N ILE A 13 56.93 -28.59 -45.92
CA ILE A 13 56.19 -29.34 -46.95
C ILE A 13 56.65 -28.92 -48.35
N TYR A 14 56.85 -27.61 -48.57
CA TYR A 14 57.36 -27.08 -49.83
C TYR A 14 58.81 -27.54 -50.11
N TRP A 15 59.68 -27.52 -49.11
CA TRP A 15 61.05 -28.03 -49.22
C TRP A 15 61.08 -29.53 -49.52
N PHE A 16 60.24 -30.32 -48.83
CA PHE A 16 60.08 -31.77 -49.03
C PHE A 16 59.52 -32.12 -50.42
N ALA A 17 58.60 -31.30 -50.94
CA ALA A 17 58.03 -31.49 -52.28
C ALA A 17 59.03 -31.18 -53.41
N ILE A 18 59.98 -30.27 -53.19
CA ILE A 18 60.97 -29.85 -54.20
C ILE A 18 62.26 -30.67 -54.14
N HIS A 19 62.62 -31.20 -52.97
CA HIS A 19 63.77 -32.08 -52.78
C HIS A 19 63.33 -33.47 -52.29
N PRO A 20 62.66 -34.28 -53.12
CA PRO A 20 62.40 -35.67 -52.77
C PRO A 20 63.75 -36.41 -52.66
N PRO A 21 64.03 -37.13 -51.55
CA PRO A 21 65.25 -37.90 -51.43
C PRO A 21 65.31 -38.94 -52.56
N GLY A 22 66.45 -39.02 -53.24
CA GLY A 22 66.65 -39.96 -54.34
C GLY A 22 66.41 -41.41 -53.88
N GLY A 23 65.41 -42.07 -54.47
CA GLY A 23 64.98 -43.43 -54.09
C GLY A 23 63.58 -43.44 -53.47
N SER A 24 62.57 -43.35 -54.33
CA SER A 24 61.15 -43.21 -54.00
C SER A 24 60.50 -44.48 -53.45
N SER A 25 60.40 -44.56 -52.12
CA SER A 25 59.25 -45.21 -51.46
C SER A 25 59.04 -44.53 -50.11
N LEU A 26 57.80 -44.08 -49.85
CA LEU A 26 57.39 -43.75 -48.49
C LEU A 26 57.71 -44.94 -47.59
N SER A 27 58.19 -44.69 -46.37
CA SER A 27 58.49 -45.78 -45.45
C SER A 27 57.26 -46.68 -45.30
N THR A 28 57.41 -47.97 -45.60
CA THR A 28 56.41 -49.01 -45.30
C THR A 28 56.44 -49.44 -43.84
N ASP A 29 57.42 -48.93 -43.07
CA ASP A 29 57.55 -49.19 -41.65
C ASP A 29 56.56 -48.33 -40.86
N THR A 30 55.58 -49.01 -40.26
CA THR A 30 54.54 -48.41 -39.41
C THR A 30 55.14 -47.68 -38.20
N GLU A 31 56.32 -48.09 -37.71
CA GLU A 31 56.97 -47.45 -36.55
C GLU A 31 57.36 -46.00 -36.85
N ILE A 32 57.86 -45.71 -38.05
CA ILE A 32 58.27 -44.36 -38.47
C ILE A 32 57.05 -43.44 -38.58
N TRP A 33 55.92 -43.96 -39.06
CA TRP A 33 54.65 -43.22 -39.08
C TRP A 33 54.08 -42.98 -37.69
N GLY A 34 54.27 -43.92 -36.76
CA GLY A 34 53.96 -43.75 -35.35
C GLY A 34 54.75 -42.58 -34.73
N GLN A 35 56.08 -42.57 -34.89
CA GLN A 35 56.95 -41.50 -34.38
C GLN A 35 56.63 -40.14 -34.99
N PHE A 36 56.27 -40.09 -36.28
CA PHE A 36 55.80 -38.86 -36.92
C PHE A 36 54.47 -38.38 -36.33
N GLY A 37 53.51 -39.29 -36.14
CA GLY A 37 52.25 -39.01 -35.46
C GLY A 37 52.47 -38.48 -34.03
N ASP A 38 53.42 -39.02 -33.29
CA ASP A 38 53.80 -38.57 -31.95
C ASP A 38 54.40 -37.15 -31.96
N PHE A 39 55.20 -36.80 -32.96
CA PHE A 39 55.71 -35.43 -33.12
C PHE A 39 54.59 -34.43 -33.44
N ILE A 40 53.73 -34.75 -34.42
CA ILE A 40 52.57 -33.92 -34.77
C ILE A 40 51.64 -33.76 -33.57
N GLY A 41 51.31 -34.87 -32.89
CA GLY A 41 50.49 -34.89 -31.70
C GLY A 41 51.12 -34.11 -30.56
N GLY A 42 52.44 -34.23 -30.36
CA GLY A 42 53.20 -33.52 -29.33
C GLY A 42 53.21 -32.00 -29.52
N VAL A 43 53.18 -31.51 -30.76
CA VAL A 43 53.10 -30.07 -31.06
C VAL A 43 51.66 -29.56 -31.08
N LEU A 44 50.74 -30.32 -31.67
CA LEU A 44 49.34 -29.91 -31.82
C LEU A 44 48.59 -29.93 -30.49
N ASN A 45 48.88 -30.89 -29.62
CA ASN A 45 48.16 -31.07 -28.36
C ASN A 45 48.31 -29.87 -27.41
N PRO A 46 49.50 -29.31 -27.15
CA PRO A 46 49.63 -28.07 -26.37
C PRO A 46 48.95 -26.85 -26.99
N VAL A 47 48.96 -26.74 -28.33
CA VAL A 47 48.29 -25.62 -29.04
C VAL A 47 46.78 -25.70 -28.86
N VAL A 48 46.19 -26.87 -29.05
CA VAL A 48 44.75 -27.11 -28.85
C VAL A 48 44.37 -26.97 -27.38
N ALA A 49 45.16 -27.53 -26.46
CA ALA A 49 44.92 -27.42 -25.02
C ALA A 49 44.97 -25.96 -24.53
N THR A 50 45.93 -25.17 -25.01
CA THR A 50 46.01 -23.74 -24.68
C THR A 50 44.82 -22.98 -25.26
N GLY A 51 44.43 -23.27 -26.50
CA GLY A 51 43.23 -22.68 -27.11
C GLY A 51 41.95 -23.00 -26.34
N ALA A 52 41.77 -24.26 -25.95
CA ALA A 52 40.64 -24.71 -25.13
C ALA A 52 40.63 -24.02 -23.76
N PHE A 53 41.79 -23.89 -23.10
CA PHE A 53 41.92 -23.16 -21.84
C PHE A 53 41.58 -21.67 -21.99
N CYS A 54 42.06 -21.00 -23.05
CA CYS A 54 41.71 -19.61 -23.33
C CYS A 54 40.20 -19.43 -23.57
N LEU A 55 39.59 -20.33 -24.35
CA LEU A 55 38.14 -20.32 -24.59
C LEU A 55 37.36 -20.52 -23.29
N LEU A 56 37.78 -21.46 -22.43
CA LEU A 56 37.20 -21.65 -21.11
C LEU A 56 37.35 -20.41 -20.22
N ALA A 57 38.53 -19.78 -20.18
CA ALA A 57 38.77 -18.58 -19.39
C ALA A 57 37.89 -17.40 -19.85
N ILE A 58 37.75 -17.20 -21.16
CA ILE A 58 36.84 -16.21 -21.74
C ILE A 58 35.39 -16.55 -21.37
N SER A 59 34.99 -17.81 -21.50
CA SER A 59 33.62 -18.27 -21.20
C SER A 59 33.27 -18.03 -19.73
N VAL A 60 34.16 -18.36 -18.79
CA VAL A 60 33.97 -18.09 -17.36
C VAL A 60 33.87 -16.58 -17.09
N GLY A 61 34.65 -15.76 -17.80
CA GLY A 61 34.57 -14.31 -17.71
C GLY A 61 33.19 -13.77 -18.15
N ILE A 62 32.66 -14.28 -19.25
CA ILE A 62 31.32 -13.92 -19.76
C ILE A 62 30.24 -14.39 -18.77
N GLN A 63 30.29 -15.65 -18.32
CA GLN A 63 29.33 -16.21 -17.37
C GLN A 63 29.25 -15.40 -16.06
N LYS A 64 30.40 -14.92 -15.54
CA LYS A 64 30.39 -14.05 -14.35
C LYS A 64 29.68 -12.73 -14.59
N ARG A 65 29.93 -12.09 -15.74
CA ARG A 65 29.26 -10.82 -16.11
C ARG A 65 27.76 -11.01 -16.31
N GLU A 66 27.35 -12.09 -16.97
CA GLU A 66 25.94 -12.44 -17.13
C GLU A 66 25.25 -12.71 -15.80
N LEU A 67 25.93 -13.40 -14.87
CA LEU A 67 25.42 -13.64 -13.53
C LEU A 67 25.24 -12.34 -12.74
N GLU A 68 26.21 -11.42 -12.82
CA GLU A 68 26.13 -10.10 -12.19
C GLU A 68 24.97 -9.27 -12.78
N ALA A 69 24.85 -9.21 -14.11
CA ALA A 69 23.74 -8.52 -14.77
C ALA A 69 22.37 -9.14 -14.40
N THR A 70 22.30 -10.47 -14.34
CA THR A 70 21.08 -11.19 -13.94
C THR A 70 20.70 -10.86 -12.50
N ARG A 71 21.68 -10.79 -11.59
CA ARG A 71 21.43 -10.40 -10.18
C ARG A 71 20.90 -8.98 -10.08
N ASP A 72 21.46 -8.02 -10.82
CA ASP A 72 20.97 -6.63 -10.83
C ASP A 72 19.52 -6.54 -11.33
N VAL A 73 19.20 -7.24 -12.42
CA VAL A 73 17.83 -7.33 -12.94
C VAL A 73 16.90 -7.99 -11.91
N MET A 74 17.31 -9.07 -11.26
CA MET A 74 16.51 -9.74 -10.23
C MET A 74 16.25 -8.84 -9.02
N THR A 75 17.23 -8.06 -8.57
CA THR A 75 17.05 -7.10 -7.48
C THR A 75 16.02 -6.04 -7.85
N LYS A 76 16.16 -5.43 -9.03
CA LYS A 76 15.19 -4.43 -9.54
C LYS A 76 13.79 -5.02 -9.70
N GLN A 77 13.69 -6.27 -10.18
CA GLN A 77 12.42 -6.98 -10.26
C GLN A 77 11.82 -7.23 -8.88
N SER A 78 12.63 -7.64 -7.89
CA SER A 78 12.16 -7.84 -6.52
C SER A 78 11.62 -6.56 -5.90
N GLU A 79 12.29 -5.42 -6.09
CA GLU A 79 11.82 -4.12 -5.63
C GLU A 79 10.51 -3.72 -6.32
N THR A 80 10.43 -3.90 -7.64
CA THR A 80 9.20 -3.64 -8.41
C THR A 80 8.04 -4.51 -7.92
N LEU A 81 8.28 -5.79 -7.64
CA LEU A 81 7.26 -6.70 -7.14
C LEU A 81 6.77 -6.31 -5.74
N LYS A 82 7.68 -5.86 -4.85
CA LYS A 82 7.28 -5.33 -3.53
C LYS A 82 6.37 -4.11 -3.68
N GLN A 83 6.72 -3.18 -4.57
CA GLN A 83 5.88 -2.02 -4.85
C GLN A 83 4.51 -2.43 -5.41
N GLN A 84 4.46 -3.34 -6.38
CA GLN A 84 3.21 -3.83 -6.94
C GLN A 84 2.34 -4.56 -5.90
N ALA A 85 2.95 -5.37 -5.03
CA ALA A 85 2.23 -6.06 -3.96
C ALA A 85 1.64 -5.07 -2.94
N PHE A 86 2.40 -4.03 -2.60
CA PHE A 86 1.90 -2.93 -1.77
C PHE A 86 0.71 -2.23 -2.45
N GLU A 87 0.88 -1.76 -3.69
CA GLU A 87 -0.15 -0.99 -4.40
C GLU A 87 -1.41 -1.81 -4.65
N SER A 88 -1.27 -3.08 -5.02
CA SER A 88 -2.39 -4.01 -5.18
C SER A 88 -3.20 -4.14 -3.89
N THR A 89 -2.53 -4.34 -2.75
CA THR A 89 -3.19 -4.42 -1.44
C THR A 89 -3.84 -3.09 -1.06
N PHE A 90 -3.12 -1.98 -1.24
CA PHE A 90 -3.62 -0.64 -0.96
C PHE A 90 -4.89 -0.33 -1.76
N PHE A 91 -4.86 -0.52 -3.08
CA PHE A 91 -6.01 -0.21 -3.94
C PHE A 91 -7.18 -1.16 -3.68
N SER A 92 -6.93 -2.42 -3.34
CA SER A 92 -7.98 -3.34 -2.91
C SER A 92 -8.69 -2.84 -1.64
N LEU A 93 -7.94 -2.38 -0.63
CA LEU A 93 -8.51 -1.79 0.58
C LEU A 93 -9.23 -0.46 0.29
N LEU A 94 -8.69 0.34 -0.64
CA LEU A 94 -9.30 1.60 -1.04
C LEU A 94 -10.66 1.36 -1.74
N ASP A 95 -10.74 0.33 -2.58
CA ASP A 95 -11.98 -0.04 -3.25
C ASP A 95 -13.02 -0.59 -2.24
N GLN A 96 -12.60 -1.35 -1.23
CA GLN A 96 -13.50 -1.75 -0.14
C GLN A 96 -14.05 -0.55 0.66
N LEU A 97 -13.23 0.50 0.85
CA LEU A 97 -13.67 1.76 1.45
C LEU A 97 -14.66 2.47 0.53
N LYS A 98 -14.37 2.60 -0.77
CA LYS A 98 -15.27 3.19 -1.77
C LYS A 98 -16.63 2.51 -1.81
N ASP A 99 -16.65 1.18 -1.88
CA ASP A 99 -17.88 0.40 -1.92
C ASP A 99 -18.70 0.63 -0.65
N SER A 100 -18.02 0.74 0.50
CA SER A 100 -18.70 1.00 1.77
C SER A 100 -19.24 2.42 1.85
N ASN A 101 -18.54 3.41 1.28
CA ASN A 101 -19.04 4.77 1.13
C ASN A 101 -20.24 4.84 0.18
N HIS A 102 -20.18 4.15 -0.96
CA HIS A 102 -21.29 4.09 -1.91
C HIS A 102 -22.55 3.51 -1.27
N ARG A 103 -22.41 2.41 -0.51
CA ARG A 103 -23.53 1.82 0.23
C ARG A 103 -24.08 2.74 1.30
N LEU A 104 -23.24 3.55 1.94
CA LEU A 104 -23.68 4.58 2.87
C LEU A 104 -24.51 5.65 2.16
N SER A 105 -24.06 6.13 1.00
CA SER A 105 -24.83 7.10 0.20
C SER A 105 -26.14 6.51 -0.31
N GLU A 106 -26.17 5.26 -0.77
CA GLU A 106 -27.40 4.59 -1.20
C GLU A 106 -28.42 4.45 -0.06
N LEU A 107 -27.95 4.05 1.13
CA LEU A 107 -28.81 3.98 2.32
C LEU A 107 -29.31 5.36 2.74
N ALA A 108 -28.50 6.40 2.55
CA ALA A 108 -28.90 7.79 2.80
C ALA A 108 -30.00 8.26 1.86
N GLU A 109 -29.93 7.85 0.59
CA GLU A 109 -30.89 8.24 -0.46
C GLU A 109 -32.20 7.46 -0.38
N ARG A 110 -32.14 6.16 -0.04
CA ARG A 110 -33.32 5.27 -0.04
C ARG A 110 -34.24 5.46 1.17
N TRP A 111 -33.83 6.25 2.15
CA TRP A 111 -34.58 6.44 3.37
C TRP A 111 -35.60 7.61 3.25
N PRO A 112 -36.86 7.45 3.69
CA PRO A 112 -37.38 6.37 4.54
C PRO A 112 -37.75 5.10 3.76
N PRO A 113 -37.71 3.91 4.41
CA PRO A 113 -38.34 2.72 3.87
C PRO A 113 -39.83 3.01 3.64
N SER A 114 -40.44 2.30 2.70
CA SER A 114 -41.88 2.39 2.52
C SER A 114 -42.58 2.09 3.84
N SER A 115 -43.73 2.74 4.09
CA SER A 115 -44.50 2.59 5.33
C SER A 115 -44.85 1.13 5.68
N GLU A 116 -44.76 0.21 4.72
CA GLU A 116 -44.99 -1.23 4.89
C GLU A 116 -43.84 -1.97 5.61
N GLU A 117 -42.59 -1.53 5.46
CA GLU A 117 -41.42 -2.16 6.11
C GLU A 117 -41.35 -1.82 7.61
N PHE A 118 -41.95 -0.70 8.02
CA PHE A 118 -42.11 -0.27 9.42
C PHE A 118 -43.42 -0.74 10.06
N ALA A 119 -44.38 -1.26 9.28
CA ALA A 119 -45.70 -1.65 9.76
C ALA A 119 -45.71 -2.98 10.55
N GLY A 120 -44.61 -3.74 10.50
CA GLY A 120 -44.57 -5.12 11.04
C GLY A 120 -44.08 -5.26 12.48
N GLU A 121 -43.25 -4.36 12.97
CA GLU A 121 -42.75 -4.45 14.35
C GLU A 121 -43.11 -3.19 15.15
N PRO A 122 -43.99 -3.29 16.16
CA PRO A 122 -44.15 -2.20 17.11
C PRO A 122 -42.80 -1.93 17.76
N PRO A 123 -42.46 -0.67 18.07
CA PRO A 123 -41.24 -0.36 18.80
C PRO A 123 -41.20 -1.25 20.06
N PRO A 124 -40.04 -1.85 20.41
CA PRO A 124 -39.88 -2.69 21.59
C PRO A 124 -40.66 -2.12 22.77
N SER A 125 -41.39 -2.94 23.52
CA SER A 125 -42.28 -2.46 24.60
C SER A 125 -41.56 -1.63 25.69
N SER A 126 -40.22 -1.70 25.75
CA SER A 126 -39.35 -0.80 26.53
C SER A 126 -39.30 0.65 26.02
N LEU A 127 -39.74 0.91 24.79
CA LEU A 127 -39.84 2.21 24.13
C LEU A 127 -41.28 2.75 24.09
N ALA A 128 -42.29 1.92 24.38
CA ALA A 128 -43.70 2.31 24.36
C ALA A 128 -44.12 3.23 25.53
N ASN A 129 -43.35 3.24 26.61
CA ASN A 129 -43.60 4.07 27.80
C ASN A 129 -42.81 5.38 27.82
N LEU A 130 -42.02 5.66 26.79
CA LEU A 130 -41.38 6.97 26.61
C LEU A 130 -42.35 7.86 25.84
N GLN A 131 -42.78 8.96 26.48
CA GLN A 131 -43.59 10.06 25.89
C GLN A 131 -43.16 10.37 24.45
N PRO A 132 -44.07 10.85 23.56
CA PRO A 132 -44.02 10.86 22.08
C PRO A 132 -42.78 11.46 21.35
N GLU A 133 -41.73 11.81 22.08
CA GLU A 133 -40.39 12.17 21.63
C GLU A 133 -39.50 11.05 21.00
N PRO A 134 -39.80 9.73 20.89
CA PRO A 134 -38.86 8.80 20.28
C PRO A 134 -39.01 8.73 18.75
N VAL A 135 -40.14 9.17 18.20
CA VAL A 135 -40.37 9.21 16.75
C VAL A 135 -39.60 10.38 16.12
N SER A 136 -39.43 11.49 16.83
CA SER A 136 -38.51 12.58 16.45
C SER A 136 -37.03 12.16 16.54
N GLN A 137 -36.68 11.25 17.45
CA GLN A 137 -35.34 10.64 17.55
C GLN A 137 -35.09 9.63 16.41
N PHE A 138 -36.12 8.97 15.90
CA PHE A 138 -36.04 8.18 14.67
C PHE A 138 -35.80 9.06 13.42
N ILE A 139 -36.39 10.27 13.41
CA ILE A 139 -36.11 11.32 12.43
C ILE A 139 -34.69 11.92 12.60
N ALA A 140 -34.07 11.80 13.78
CA ALA A 140 -32.71 12.28 14.02
C ALA A 140 -31.63 11.45 13.30
N VAL A 141 -31.90 10.18 13.04
CA VAL A 141 -30.97 9.33 12.27
C VAL A 141 -31.23 9.42 10.76
N ARG A 142 -32.49 9.69 10.35
CA ARG A 142 -32.83 10.22 9.00
C ARG A 142 -32.06 11.48 8.69
N GLN A 143 -31.92 12.35 9.68
CA GLN A 143 -31.07 13.52 9.56
C GLN A 143 -29.60 13.11 9.58
N HIS A 144 -29.12 12.13 10.35
CA HIS A 144 -27.68 11.78 10.46
C HIS A 144 -26.95 11.57 9.13
N LEU A 145 -27.56 10.85 8.18
CA LEU A 145 -26.96 10.66 6.86
C LEU A 145 -27.15 11.88 5.92
N GLN A 146 -28.16 12.71 6.15
CA GLN A 146 -28.40 13.97 5.45
C GLN A 146 -28.00 15.22 6.27
N MET A 147 -27.19 15.07 7.34
CA MET A 147 -27.17 16.11 8.37
C MET A 147 -26.41 17.31 7.85
N SER A 148 -27.13 18.40 7.68
CA SER A 148 -26.54 19.71 7.90
C SER A 148 -25.82 19.69 9.24
N ARG A 149 -24.49 19.87 9.19
CA ARG A 149 -23.53 20.09 10.27
C ARG A 149 -24.10 20.75 11.54
N SER A 150 -25.05 21.67 11.36
CA SER A 150 -25.80 22.37 12.40
C SER A 150 -26.60 21.49 13.37
N ARG A 151 -27.18 20.37 12.92
CA ARG A 151 -28.05 19.54 13.77
C ARG A 151 -27.28 18.50 14.60
N LEU A 152 -26.10 18.07 14.15
CA LEU A 152 -25.18 17.20 14.90
C LEU A 152 -24.74 17.87 16.19
N ASN A 153 -24.47 19.18 16.13
CA ASN A 153 -24.06 19.97 17.29
C ASN A 153 -25.15 20.17 18.37
N LEU A 154 -26.39 19.73 18.14
CA LEU A 154 -27.50 19.90 19.08
C LEU A 154 -27.80 18.63 19.92
N MET A 155 -27.13 17.50 19.66
CA MET A 155 -27.38 16.23 20.36
C MET A 155 -26.21 15.83 21.27
N PRO A 156 -26.48 15.26 22.46
CA PRO A 156 -25.43 14.61 23.25
C PRO A 156 -24.75 13.49 22.45
N VAL A 157 -23.42 13.47 22.42
CA VAL A 157 -22.61 12.49 21.67
C VAL A 157 -23.01 11.04 21.96
N ALA A 158 -23.25 10.67 23.21
CA ALA A 158 -23.66 9.31 23.59
C ALA A 158 -24.98 8.88 22.94
N VAL A 159 -25.92 9.82 22.76
CA VAL A 159 -27.21 9.56 22.11
C VAL A 159 -27.03 9.41 20.59
N ALA A 160 -26.21 10.30 19.99
CA ALA A 160 -25.88 10.22 18.57
C ALA A 160 -25.16 8.91 18.22
N GLN A 161 -24.19 8.49 19.02
CA GLN A 161 -23.45 7.23 18.86
C GLN A 161 -24.38 6.02 18.97
N LYS A 162 -25.16 5.91 20.06
CA LYS A 162 -26.08 4.78 20.27
C LYS A 162 -27.07 4.61 19.12
N ASN A 163 -27.59 5.71 18.58
CA ASN A 163 -28.52 5.69 17.46
C ASN A 163 -27.85 5.32 16.13
N CYS A 164 -26.62 5.80 15.88
CA CYS A 164 -25.82 5.36 14.73
C CYS A 164 -25.54 3.86 14.78
N ASP A 165 -25.23 3.32 15.96
CA ASP A 165 -24.89 1.91 16.12
C ASP A 165 -26.09 0.98 15.97
N LEU A 166 -27.26 1.40 16.43
CA LEU A 166 -28.48 0.61 16.35
C LEU A 166 -29.07 0.58 14.93
N HIS A 167 -28.91 1.66 14.17
CA HIS A 167 -29.60 1.83 12.88
C HIS A 167 -28.68 1.84 11.65
N PHE A 168 -27.35 1.99 11.82
CA PHE A 168 -26.41 2.10 10.69
C PHE A 168 -25.15 1.23 10.84
N PRO A 169 -25.28 -0.11 10.80
CA PRO A 169 -24.12 -1.03 10.71
C PRO A 169 -23.15 -0.70 9.56
N ALA A 170 -23.64 -0.05 8.49
CA ALA A 170 -22.82 0.41 7.38
C ALA A 170 -21.79 1.49 7.79
N VAL A 171 -22.11 2.37 8.74
CA VAL A 171 -21.18 3.41 9.23
C VAL A 171 -20.07 2.77 10.04
N ILE A 172 -20.42 1.76 10.84
CA ILE A 172 -19.46 0.93 11.57
C ILE A 172 -18.48 0.26 10.60
N LYS A 173 -19.02 -0.41 9.58
CA LYS A 173 -18.22 -1.10 8.57
C LYS A 173 -17.32 -0.13 7.81
N ASN A 174 -17.83 1.06 7.49
CA ASN A 174 -17.04 2.09 6.83
C ASN A 174 -15.87 2.58 7.68
N GLY A 175 -16.13 2.89 8.96
CA GLY A 175 -15.08 3.26 9.91
C GLY A 175 -14.04 2.16 10.11
N MET A 176 -14.44 0.88 10.08
CA MET A 176 -13.50 -0.24 10.10
C MET A 176 -12.64 -0.32 8.84
N ASN A 177 -13.23 -0.13 7.66
CA ASN A 177 -12.47 -0.15 6.42
C ASN A 177 -11.47 1.01 6.36
N LEU A 178 -11.86 2.20 6.85
CA LEU A 178 -10.95 3.33 7.02
C LEU A 178 -9.83 2.98 8.01
N LEU A 179 -10.16 2.35 9.14
CA LEU A 179 -9.15 1.91 10.11
C LEU A 179 -8.17 0.92 9.48
N GLN A 180 -8.66 -0.08 8.74
CA GLN A 180 -7.82 -1.10 8.10
C GLN A 180 -6.85 -0.51 7.10
N ILE A 181 -7.30 0.40 6.22
CA ILE A 181 -6.42 1.03 5.24
C ILE A 181 -5.38 1.94 5.91
N LEU A 182 -5.76 2.66 6.97
CA LEU A 182 -4.83 3.49 7.73
C LEU A 182 -3.81 2.63 8.49
N GLN A 183 -4.23 1.51 9.08
CA GLN A 183 -3.33 0.54 9.74
C GLN A 183 -2.34 -0.07 8.75
N PHE A 184 -2.82 -0.47 7.56
CA PHE A 184 -1.95 -0.97 6.50
C PHE A 184 -0.91 0.07 6.08
N LEU A 185 -1.34 1.31 5.87
CA LEU A 185 -0.46 2.41 5.50
C LEU A 185 0.52 2.75 6.61
N ASP A 186 0.09 2.68 7.87
CA ASP A 186 0.93 2.91 9.04
C ASP A 186 2.07 1.89 9.14
N LEU A 187 1.72 0.60 9.02
CA LEU A 187 2.66 -0.51 9.09
C LEU A 187 3.72 -0.43 7.98
N ARG A 188 3.33 0.04 6.79
CA ARG A 188 4.20 0.16 5.61
C ARG A 188 4.81 1.55 5.43
N SER A 189 4.45 2.50 6.28
CA SER A 189 4.97 3.88 6.22
C SER A 189 6.51 3.98 6.23
N PRO A 190 7.28 3.12 6.93
CA PRO A 190 8.74 3.19 6.89
C PRO A 190 9.35 2.82 5.53
N GLU A 191 8.59 2.11 4.68
CA GLU A 191 9.01 1.71 3.32
C GLU A 191 8.69 2.80 2.27
N LEU A 192 7.96 3.84 2.66
CA LEU A 192 7.47 4.89 1.78
C LEU A 192 8.23 6.19 2.04
N ASP A 193 8.64 6.87 0.96
CA ASP A 193 9.04 8.27 1.07
C ASP A 193 7.84 9.17 1.40
N LYS A 194 8.13 10.42 1.79
CA LYS A 194 7.13 11.40 2.22
C LYS A 194 6.13 11.74 1.12
N ASP A 195 6.56 11.78 -0.14
CA ASP A 195 5.72 12.18 -1.27
C ASP A 195 4.71 11.07 -1.62
N ARG A 196 5.16 9.81 -1.61
CA ARG A 196 4.32 8.63 -1.79
C ARG A 196 3.32 8.48 -0.64
N LEU A 197 3.76 8.63 0.60
CA LEU A 197 2.87 8.60 1.75
C LEU A 197 1.78 9.67 1.63
N SER A 198 2.17 10.91 1.30
CA SER A 198 1.23 12.02 1.08
C SER A 198 0.27 11.76 -0.09
N PHE A 199 0.75 11.13 -1.16
CA PHE A 199 -0.11 10.71 -2.27
C PHE A 199 -1.18 9.72 -1.82
N TYR A 200 -0.82 8.63 -1.15
CA TYR A 200 -1.79 7.63 -0.69
C TYR A 200 -2.77 8.20 0.35
N LEU A 201 -2.30 9.04 1.27
CA LEU A 201 -3.18 9.72 2.24
C LEU A 201 -4.21 10.61 1.55
N ARG A 202 -3.82 11.37 0.53
CA ARG A 202 -4.74 12.19 -0.27
C ARG A 202 -5.81 11.34 -0.95
N LEU A 203 -5.45 10.16 -1.46
CA LEU A 203 -6.43 9.24 -2.04
C LEU A 203 -7.46 8.78 -1.00
N ILE A 204 -7.03 8.42 0.21
CA ILE A 204 -7.93 8.01 1.31
C ILE A 204 -8.85 9.16 1.71
N ARG A 205 -8.29 10.35 1.95
CA ARG A 205 -9.05 11.55 2.33
C ARG A 205 -10.11 11.90 1.30
N ASN A 206 -9.75 11.86 0.02
CA ASN A 206 -10.70 12.13 -1.06
C ASN A 206 -11.86 11.11 -1.14
N GLN A 207 -11.72 9.91 -0.57
CA GLN A 207 -12.84 8.97 -0.49
C GLN A 207 -13.73 9.21 0.72
N THR A 208 -13.30 9.98 1.73
CA THR A 208 -14.05 10.13 2.98
C THR A 208 -14.60 11.55 3.10
N ASP A 209 -15.91 11.71 2.99
CA ASP A 209 -16.55 13.02 3.15
C ASP A 209 -16.49 13.51 4.61
N GLY A 210 -16.45 14.83 4.80
CA GLY A 210 -16.29 15.45 6.12
C GLY A 210 -17.33 15.01 7.16
N PRO A 211 -18.64 14.96 6.84
CA PRO A 211 -19.65 14.41 7.74
C PRO A 211 -19.41 12.95 8.14
N THR A 212 -19.14 12.06 7.19
CA THR A 212 -18.83 10.65 7.49
C THR A 212 -17.57 10.52 8.36
N LEU A 213 -16.51 11.27 8.03
CA LEU A 213 -15.28 11.25 8.81
C LEU A 213 -15.50 11.77 10.24
N LEU A 214 -16.33 12.80 10.41
CA LEU A 214 -16.72 13.31 11.71
C LEU A 214 -17.48 12.25 12.52
N LEU A 215 -18.39 11.52 11.89
CA LEU A 215 -19.12 10.41 12.51
C LEU A 215 -18.17 9.30 12.96
N ILE A 216 -17.20 8.93 12.11
CA ILE A 216 -16.18 7.94 12.43
C ILE A 216 -15.30 8.42 13.58
N ALA A 217 -14.80 9.66 13.52
CA ALA A 217 -13.92 10.23 14.53
C ALA A 217 -14.59 10.27 15.91
N ALA A 218 -15.87 10.63 15.97
CA ALA A 218 -16.62 10.64 17.21
C ALA A 218 -16.81 9.25 17.81
N ARG A 219 -16.67 8.14 17.08
CA ARG A 219 -16.72 6.79 17.67
C ARG A 219 -15.56 6.51 18.62
N ALA A 220 -14.45 7.23 18.47
CA ALA A 220 -13.34 7.12 19.41
C ALA A 220 -13.62 7.79 20.76
N LEU A 221 -14.68 8.63 20.86
CA LEU A 221 -15.03 9.33 22.10
C LEU A 221 -15.42 8.32 23.21
N PRO A 222 -15.07 8.62 24.48
CA PRO A 222 -15.48 7.81 25.62
C PRO A 222 -17.01 7.77 25.74
N GLY A 223 -17.58 6.59 26.01
CA GLY A 223 -19.03 6.42 26.13
C GLY A 223 -19.73 5.96 24.84
N ALA A 224 -19.00 5.74 23.75
CA ALA A 224 -19.50 4.92 22.64
C ALA A 224 -19.86 3.52 23.14
N PRO A 225 -20.94 2.88 22.63
CA PRO A 225 -21.34 1.53 23.03
C PRO A 225 -20.21 0.52 22.78
N ASP A 226 -20.35 -0.71 23.31
CA ASP A 226 -19.32 -1.77 23.38
C ASP A 226 -18.64 -2.15 22.05
N TYR A 227 -19.02 -1.52 20.94
CA TYR A 227 -18.40 -1.65 19.62
C TYR A 227 -18.05 -0.28 18.99
N PRO A 228 -16.80 -0.10 18.48
CA PRO A 228 -15.72 -1.07 18.43
C PRO A 228 -15.01 -1.22 19.79
N THR A 229 -14.27 -2.31 20.00
CA THR A 229 -13.60 -2.60 21.29
C THR A 229 -12.70 -1.43 21.73
N PRO A 230 -12.39 -1.27 23.03
CA PRO A 230 -11.53 -0.20 23.52
C PRO A 230 -10.20 -0.06 22.75
N GLU A 231 -9.60 -1.17 22.34
CA GLU A 231 -8.38 -1.21 21.53
C GLU A 231 -8.57 -0.58 20.14
N HIS A 232 -9.65 -0.90 19.45
CA HIS A 232 -9.98 -0.30 18.15
C HIS A 232 -10.26 1.20 18.27
N ARG A 233 -10.88 1.67 19.36
CA ARG A 233 -11.11 3.11 19.62
C ARG A 233 -9.79 3.86 19.76
N LEU A 234 -8.86 3.29 20.53
CA LEU A 234 -7.53 3.88 20.72
C LEU A 234 -6.71 3.85 19.43
N GLY A 235 -6.75 2.75 18.69
CA GLY A 235 -6.09 2.63 17.39
C GLY A 235 -6.62 3.64 16.36
N LEU A 236 -7.95 3.80 16.29
CA LEU A 236 -8.59 4.79 15.43
C LEU A 236 -8.15 6.21 15.81
N LYS A 237 -8.20 6.56 17.11
CA LYS A 237 -7.75 7.88 17.58
C LYS A 237 -6.31 8.17 17.15
N ALA A 238 -5.40 7.24 17.46
CA ALA A 238 -3.97 7.39 17.18
C ALA A 238 -3.68 7.57 15.69
N LEU A 239 -4.38 6.85 14.81
CA LEU A 239 -4.17 6.94 13.37
C LEU A 239 -4.75 8.21 12.77
N LEU A 240 -5.93 8.65 13.23
CA LEU A 240 -6.52 9.92 12.80
C LEU A 240 -5.63 11.11 13.22
N GLU A 241 -5.01 11.05 14.40
CA GLU A 241 -4.00 12.01 14.88
C GLU A 241 -2.73 11.97 14.04
N LYS A 242 -2.13 10.78 13.89
CA LYS A 242 -0.86 10.59 13.17
C LYS A 242 -0.94 11.08 11.72
N PHE A 243 -2.07 10.86 11.06
CA PHE A 243 -2.25 11.21 9.65
C PHE A 243 -3.03 12.49 9.41
N ALA A 244 -3.28 13.29 10.46
CA ALA A 244 -4.01 14.55 10.38
C ALA A 244 -5.32 14.43 9.57
N MET A 245 -6.08 13.34 9.80
CA MET A 245 -7.22 13.00 8.94
C MET A 245 -8.35 14.04 9.03
N LEU A 246 -8.45 14.77 10.15
CA LEU A 246 -9.50 15.77 10.37
C LEU A 246 -9.15 17.15 9.79
N GLU A 247 -8.01 17.30 9.12
CA GLU A 247 -7.52 18.56 8.56
C GLU A 247 -8.50 19.19 7.55
N GLU A 248 -9.10 18.39 6.67
CA GLU A 248 -9.94 18.87 5.57
C GLU A 248 -11.42 19.05 5.97
N ILE A 249 -11.78 18.71 7.22
CA ILE A 249 -13.15 18.90 7.72
C ILE A 249 -13.40 20.39 7.96
N GLY A 250 -14.40 21.00 7.31
CA GLY A 250 -14.64 22.45 7.41
C GLY A 250 -15.21 22.98 8.76
N PHE A 251 -14.59 22.66 9.90
CA PHE A 251 -15.07 23.00 11.25
C PHE A 251 -15.54 24.44 11.39
N LYS A 252 -16.65 24.64 12.11
CA LYS A 252 -17.10 25.98 12.48
C LYS A 252 -16.43 26.34 13.80
N GLY A 253 -15.62 27.41 13.81
CA GLY A 253 -14.90 27.85 15.01
C GLY A 253 -15.78 28.26 16.20
N ASN A 254 -17.08 28.47 15.97
CA ASN A 254 -18.07 28.75 17.01
C ASN A 254 -18.86 27.50 17.46
N ALA A 255 -18.36 26.29 17.18
CA ALA A 255 -19.02 25.06 17.61
C ALA A 255 -19.19 25.06 19.14
N ALA A 256 -20.40 24.71 19.59
CA ALA A 256 -20.68 24.56 21.00
C ALA A 256 -19.75 23.48 21.61
N PRO A 257 -19.12 23.71 22.77
CA PRO A 257 -18.19 22.75 23.39
C PRO A 257 -18.84 21.38 23.64
N PHE A 258 -20.14 21.39 23.93
CA PHE A 258 -20.95 20.19 24.18
C PHE A 258 -21.58 19.62 22.91
N GLY A 259 -21.49 20.31 21.77
CA GLY A 259 -21.91 19.81 20.48
C GLY A 259 -20.92 18.79 19.91
N TYR A 260 -21.37 17.97 18.96
CA TYR A 260 -20.58 16.89 18.37
C TYR A 260 -19.20 17.33 17.86
N GLU A 261 -19.13 18.44 17.13
CA GLU A 261 -17.86 18.99 16.63
C GLU A 261 -16.97 19.50 17.75
N GLY A 262 -17.55 20.18 18.73
CA GLY A 262 -16.82 20.68 19.90
C GLY A 262 -16.22 19.54 20.72
N GLN A 263 -16.96 18.44 20.90
CA GLN A 263 -16.46 17.26 21.61
C GLN A 263 -15.36 16.53 20.84
N VAL A 264 -15.47 16.39 19.51
CA VAL A 264 -14.39 15.85 18.68
C VAL A 264 -13.16 16.76 18.76
N MET A 265 -13.32 18.06 18.58
CA MET A 265 -12.21 19.02 18.68
C MET A 265 -11.57 19.06 20.08
N ALA A 266 -12.33 18.84 21.15
CA ALA A 266 -11.80 18.78 22.50
C ALA A 266 -11.08 17.46 22.82
N PHE A 267 -11.45 16.35 22.15
CA PHE A 267 -10.94 15.02 22.45
C PHE A 267 -9.65 14.66 21.70
N TYR A 268 -9.53 15.11 20.45
CA TYR A 268 -8.37 14.83 19.61
C TYR A 268 -7.26 15.86 19.85
N ASP A 269 -6.01 15.39 19.73
CA ASP A 269 -4.84 16.26 19.72
C ASP A 269 -4.83 17.18 18.49
N SER A 270 -4.22 18.37 18.64
CA SER A 270 -4.04 19.33 17.55
C SER A 270 -3.46 18.75 16.25
N SER A 271 -2.63 17.71 16.37
CA SER A 271 -2.05 16.95 15.25
C SER A 271 -3.10 16.33 14.33
N ALA A 272 -4.27 15.92 14.84
CA ALA A 272 -5.36 15.38 14.01
C ALA A 272 -5.91 16.42 13.01
N PHE A 273 -5.76 17.71 13.33
CA PHE A 273 -6.39 18.81 12.61
C PHE A 273 -5.43 19.54 11.67
N GLY A 274 -4.12 19.29 11.74
CA GLY A 274 -3.15 19.93 10.84
C GLY A 274 -3.31 21.45 10.76
N ASN A 275 -3.59 21.98 9.55
CA ASN A 275 -3.79 23.42 9.33
C ASN A 275 -5.25 23.91 9.43
N ASN A 276 -6.15 23.14 10.03
CA ASN A 276 -7.57 23.47 10.07
C ASN A 276 -7.88 24.80 10.79
N GLU A 277 -8.43 25.77 10.05
CA GLU A 277 -8.76 27.10 10.59
C GLU A 277 -9.90 27.06 11.62
N GLY A 278 -10.90 26.21 11.40
CA GLY A 278 -12.04 26.08 12.31
C GLY A 278 -11.63 25.57 13.69
N TYR A 279 -10.69 24.61 13.73
CA TYR A 279 -10.10 24.12 14.96
C TYR A 279 -9.32 25.21 15.71
N ARG A 280 -8.50 26.00 15.00
CA ARG A 280 -7.76 27.12 15.62
C ARG A 280 -8.70 28.15 16.24
N GLN A 281 -9.76 28.53 15.53
CA GLN A 281 -10.78 29.44 16.04
C GLN A 281 -11.48 28.88 17.29
N PHE A 282 -11.76 27.57 17.30
CA PHE A 282 -12.33 26.89 18.47
C PHE A 282 -11.38 26.94 19.68
N GLN A 283 -10.09 26.66 19.50
CA GLN A 283 -9.10 26.76 20.57
C GLN A 283 -9.02 28.18 21.15
N GLU A 284 -8.99 29.20 20.30
CA GLU A 284 -8.99 30.61 20.72
C GLU A 284 -10.27 30.99 21.49
N ALA A 285 -11.42 30.41 21.13
CA ALA A 285 -12.66 30.62 21.86
C ALA A 285 -12.65 29.97 23.25
N GLN A 286 -12.07 28.77 23.39
CA GLN A 286 -11.93 28.10 24.69
C GLN A 286 -11.01 28.88 25.63
N VAL A 287 -9.87 29.36 25.14
CA VAL A 287 -8.92 30.18 25.94
C VAL A 287 -9.55 31.50 26.36
N ARG A 288 -10.34 32.15 25.50
CA ARG A 288 -11.06 33.38 25.86
C ARG A 288 -12.08 33.12 26.97
N ASN A 289 -12.85 32.05 26.87
CA ASN A 289 -13.86 31.71 27.87
C ASN A 289 -13.26 31.30 29.22
N SER A 290 -12.09 30.63 29.23
CA SER A 290 -11.39 30.27 30.48
C SER A 290 -10.80 31.48 31.20
N ASN A 291 -10.44 32.54 30.47
CA ASN A 291 -9.87 33.77 31.05
C ASN A 291 -10.95 34.77 31.52
N SER A 292 -12.23 34.53 31.19
CA SER A 292 -13.38 35.34 31.60
C SER A 292 -14.13 34.81 32.83
N LEU A 293 -13.70 33.67 33.37
CA LEU A 293 -14.20 33.04 34.59
C LEU A 293 -13.20 33.24 35.73
#